data_AF-I6R7L4-F1
#
_entry.id   AF-I6R7L4-F1
#
_cell.length_a   1.000
_cell.length_b   1.000
_cell.length_c   1.000
_cell.angle_alpha   90.00
_cell.angle_beta   90.00
_cell.angle_gamma   90.00
#
_symmetry.space_group_name_H-M   'P 1'
#
loop_
_entity.id
_entity.type
_entity.pdbx_description
1 polymer ?
#
loop_
_entity_poly.entity_id
_entity_poly.type
_entity_poly.pdbx_seq_one_letter_code
_entity_poly.pdbx_strand_id
1 'polypeptide(L)'
;MIEAVIIALIISKIKGYSLKPFFKSWTIYPILIFEAIYIVFQVSIFMGNYDVVKWAPWFKSIYMYLFLIPIFWYKEYVSALIGSLFILAGTFLNHIVMAANGGEMPVFPSLSYLTGYLKPNTISKVNDIHMIGTSTVKYKYLSDIIDVGYSVLSIGDILIRVFVVIIIYVTVKKTNEKNEYKQRNIFA
;
A
#
# COMPACT_ATOMS: atom_id res chain seq x y z
N MET A 1 3.57 1.27 0.13
CA MET A 1 2.43 0.99 1.05
C MET A 1 2.99 0.53 2.39
N ILE A 2 4.05 1.20 2.84
CA ILE A 2 4.92 0.75 3.91
C ILE A 2 4.17 0.64 5.24
N GLU A 3 3.21 1.54 5.46
CA GLU A 3 2.34 1.57 6.63
C GLU A 3 1.55 0.26 6.76
N ALA A 4 1.04 -0.28 5.64
CA ALA A 4 0.30 -1.54 5.64
C ALA A 4 1.20 -2.73 5.99
N VAL A 5 2.42 -2.77 5.45
CA VAL A 5 3.41 -3.79 5.79
C VAL A 5 3.77 -3.71 7.27
N ILE A 6 4.06 -2.51 7.79
CA ILE A 6 4.39 -2.28 9.20
C ILE A 6 3.23 -2.71 10.10
N ILE A 7 2.00 -2.30 9.80
CA ILE A 7 0.80 -2.69 10.54
C ILE A 7 0.67 -4.22 10.60
N ALA A 8 0.87 -4.91 9.47
CA ALA A 8 0.80 -6.36 9.43
C ALA A 8 1.86 -7.02 10.32
N LEU A 9 3.10 -6.53 10.30
CA LEU A 9 4.18 -7.02 11.14
C LEU A 9 3.92 -6.79 12.63
N ILE A 10 3.35 -5.63 12.99
CA ILE A 10 2.94 -5.31 14.37
C ILE A 10 1.83 -6.28 14.81
N ILE A 11 0.78 -6.47 13.99
CA ILE A 11 -0.30 -7.41 14.28
C ILE A 11 0.27 -8.83 14.48
N SER A 12 1.17 -9.28 13.61
CA SER A 12 1.83 -10.58 13.74
C SER A 12 2.61 -10.70 15.05
N LYS A 13 3.31 -9.64 15.47
CA LYS A 13 4.02 -9.62 16.76
C LYS A 13 3.08 -9.71 17.96
N ILE A 14 1.98 -8.94 17.95
CA ILE A 14 0.95 -8.99 19.01
C ILE A 14 0.33 -10.39 19.09
N LYS A 15 0.18 -11.09 17.96
CA LYS A 15 -0.30 -12.47 17.89
C LYS A 15 0.75 -13.54 18.27
N GLY A 16 1.95 -13.14 18.68
CA GLY A 16 2.99 -14.05 19.17
C GLY A 16 3.89 -14.65 18.09
N TYR A 17 3.76 -14.25 16.83
CA TYR A 17 4.60 -14.79 15.76
C TYR A 17 6.02 -14.18 15.78
N SER A 18 7.03 -14.99 15.44
CA SER A 18 8.38 -14.50 15.21
C SER A 18 8.50 -13.89 13.81
N LEU A 19 9.16 -12.74 13.68
CA LEU A 19 9.42 -12.15 12.37
C LEU A 19 10.70 -12.69 11.72
N LYS A 20 11.54 -13.41 12.48
CA LYS A 20 12.80 -13.97 11.95
C LYS A 20 12.56 -14.94 10.79
N PRO A 21 11.61 -15.90 10.85
CA PRO A 21 11.33 -16.79 9.73
C PRO A 21 10.79 -16.06 8.50
N PHE A 22 9.97 -15.02 8.72
CA PHE A 22 9.44 -14.18 7.64
C PHE A 22 10.56 -13.51 6.85
N PHE A 23 11.47 -12.81 7.53
CA PHE A 23 12.60 -12.13 6.87
C PHE A 23 13.65 -13.08 6.29
N LYS A 24 13.65 -14.36 6.66
CA LYS A 24 14.49 -15.40 6.03
C LYS A 24 13.86 -16.02 4.78
N SER A 25 12.58 -15.78 4.54
CA SER A 25 11.90 -16.33 3.37
C SER A 25 12.25 -15.53 2.13
N TRP A 26 12.69 -16.21 1.08
CA TRP A 26 13.01 -15.57 -0.20
C TRP A 26 11.78 -14.91 -0.84
N THR A 27 10.56 -15.40 -0.55
CA THR A 27 9.31 -14.93 -1.15
C THR A 27 8.99 -13.47 -0.86
N ILE A 28 9.61 -12.91 0.19
CA ILE A 28 9.33 -11.55 0.66
C ILE A 28 10.30 -10.53 0.05
N TYR A 29 11.48 -10.98 -0.41
CA TYR A 29 12.52 -10.07 -0.89
C TYR A 29 12.12 -9.24 -2.10
N PRO A 30 11.38 -9.75 -3.10
CA PRO A 30 10.88 -8.92 -4.18
C PRO A 30 10.02 -7.75 -3.67
N ILE A 31 9.17 -8.00 -2.67
CA ILE A 31 8.29 -6.99 -2.06
C ILE A 31 9.11 -5.94 -1.31
N LEU A 32 10.08 -6.35 -0.49
CA LEU A 32 10.93 -5.41 0.25
C LEU A 32 11.85 -4.58 -0.65
N ILE A 33 12.40 -5.17 -1.72
CA ILE A 33 13.20 -4.44 -2.69
C ILE A 33 12.35 -3.35 -3.35
N PHE A 34 11.11 -3.67 -3.73
CA PHE A 34 10.20 -2.67 -4.27
C PHE A 34 9.85 -1.59 -3.24
N GLU A 35 9.60 -1.91 -1.97
CA GLU A 35 9.41 -0.87 -0.94
C GLU A 35 10.66 0.03 -0.79
N ALA A 36 11.86 -0.54 -0.87
CA ALA A 36 13.09 0.25 -0.85
C ALA A 36 13.20 1.20 -2.06
N ILE A 37 12.86 0.73 -3.27
CA ILE A 37 12.82 1.58 -4.47
C ILE A 37 11.75 2.67 -4.31
N TYR A 38 10.59 2.34 -3.74
CA TYR A 38 9.55 3.33 -3.49
C TYR A 38 10.02 4.43 -2.53
N ILE A 39 10.75 4.09 -1.48
CA ILE A 39 11.36 5.08 -0.57
C ILE A 39 12.31 6.02 -1.35
N VAL A 40 13.11 5.49 -2.28
CA VAL A 40 13.97 6.32 -3.13
C VAL A 40 13.15 7.29 -3.99
N PHE A 41 12.01 6.84 -4.55
CA PHE A 41 11.11 7.74 -5.28
C PHE A 41 10.52 8.82 -4.38
N GLN A 42 10.10 8.48 -3.15
CA GLN A 42 9.60 9.45 -2.18
C GLN A 42 10.66 10.51 -1.83
N VAL A 43 11.91 10.08 -1.62
CA VAL A 43 13.04 11.00 -1.38
C VAL A 43 13.29 11.89 -2.59
N SER A 44 13.25 11.35 -3.81
CA SER A 44 13.38 12.13 -5.04
C SER A 44 12.31 13.23 -5.16
N ILE A 45 11.05 12.89 -4.89
CA ILE A 45 9.93 13.83 -4.91
C ILE A 45 10.13 14.91 -3.84
N PHE A 46 10.53 14.51 -2.63
CA PHE A 46 10.81 15.42 -1.53
C PHE A 46 11.94 16.41 -1.86
N MET A 47 12.95 15.96 -2.62
CA MET A 47 14.02 16.83 -3.14
C MET A 47 13.59 17.70 -4.33
N GLY A 48 12.32 17.60 -4.78
CA GLY A 48 11.75 18.39 -5.87
C GLY A 48 11.97 17.80 -7.27
N ASN A 49 12.47 16.56 -7.37
CA ASN A 49 12.54 15.85 -8.64
C ASN A 49 11.27 15.01 -8.86
N TYR A 50 10.35 15.55 -9.67
CA TYR A 50 9.05 14.96 -9.99
C TYR A 50 9.07 14.02 -11.21
N ASP A 51 10.22 13.80 -11.87
CA ASP A 51 10.30 12.92 -13.04
C ASP A 51 9.94 11.47 -12.73
N VAL A 52 10.06 11.08 -11.46
CA VAL A 52 9.71 9.73 -10.98
C VAL A 52 8.20 9.51 -10.91
N VAL A 53 7.38 10.57 -10.88
CA VAL A 53 5.92 10.47 -10.71
C VAL A 53 5.25 9.76 -11.89
N LYS A 54 5.77 9.92 -13.11
CA LYS A 54 5.25 9.23 -14.31
C LYS A 54 5.29 7.70 -14.20
N TRP A 55 6.16 7.15 -13.35
CA TRP A 55 6.29 5.71 -13.12
C TRP A 55 5.33 5.20 -12.04
N ALA A 56 4.69 6.08 -11.28
CA ALA A 56 3.85 5.70 -10.14
C ALA A 56 2.72 4.70 -10.49
N PRO A 57 1.98 4.84 -11.62
CA PRO A 57 0.92 3.88 -11.98
C PRO A 57 1.47 2.47 -12.23
N TRP A 58 2.56 2.36 -12.99
CA TRP A 58 3.24 1.10 -13.26
C TRP A 58 3.79 0.48 -11.97
N PHE A 59 4.39 1.32 -11.13
CA PHE A 59 4.97 0.88 -9.87
C PHE A 59 3.92 0.31 -8.93
N LYS A 60 2.76 0.98 -8.78
CA LYS A 60 1.62 0.52 -7.98
C LYS A 60 1.14 -0.86 -8.46
N SER A 61 0.96 -1.03 -9.77
CA SER A 61 0.50 -2.30 -10.35
C SER A 61 1.50 -3.44 -10.14
N ILE A 62 2.78 -3.22 -10.47
CA ILE A 62 3.82 -4.24 -10.27
C ILE A 62 3.92 -4.62 -8.79
N TYR A 63 3.92 -3.64 -7.90
CA TYR A 63 3.97 -3.88 -6.46
C TYR A 63 2.83 -4.79 -5.97
N MET A 64 1.60 -4.56 -6.45
CA MET A 64 0.45 -5.41 -6.12
C MET A 64 0.63 -6.84 -6.65
N TYR A 65 1.20 -7.03 -7.85
CA TYR A 65 1.46 -8.36 -8.41
C TYR A 65 2.55 -9.13 -7.66
N LEU A 66 3.51 -8.47 -7.03
CA LEU A 66 4.55 -9.15 -6.25
C LEU A 66 3.98 -9.98 -5.09
N PHE A 67 2.80 -9.62 -4.57
CA PHE A 67 2.11 -10.40 -3.55
C PHE A 67 1.63 -11.76 -4.04
N LEU A 68 1.53 -11.99 -5.36
CA LEU A 68 1.23 -13.31 -5.91
C LEU A 68 2.31 -14.34 -5.58
N ILE A 69 3.57 -13.92 -5.40
CA ILE A 69 4.70 -14.81 -5.06
C ILE A 69 4.43 -15.56 -3.75
N PRO A 70 4.26 -14.89 -2.58
CA PRO A 70 3.94 -15.58 -1.35
C PRO A 70 2.56 -16.27 -1.40
N ILE A 71 1.57 -15.72 -2.11
CA ILE A 71 0.25 -16.36 -2.25
C ILE A 71 0.38 -17.75 -2.87
N PHE A 72 1.06 -17.88 -4.02
CA PHE A 72 1.24 -19.15 -4.69
C PHE A 72 2.16 -20.09 -3.92
N TRP A 73 3.24 -19.56 -3.36
CA TRP A 73 4.21 -20.37 -2.62
C TRP A 73 3.63 -21.01 -1.36
N TYR A 74 2.82 -20.26 -0.60
CA TYR A 74 2.16 -20.75 0.62
C TYR A 74 0.75 -21.28 0.38
N LYS A 75 0.23 -21.21 -0.86
CA LYS A 75 -1.10 -21.66 -1.26
C LYS A 75 -2.25 -20.97 -0.51
N GLU A 76 -2.07 -19.69 -0.20
CA GLU A 76 -3.01 -18.88 0.61
C GLU A 76 -4.12 -18.24 -0.22
N TYR A 77 -4.82 -19.07 -1.00
CA TYR A 77 -5.83 -18.62 -1.97
C TYR A 77 -7.07 -18.00 -1.33
N VAL A 78 -7.51 -18.54 -0.19
CA VAL A 78 -8.71 -18.03 0.52
C VAL A 78 -8.44 -16.63 1.06
N SER A 79 -7.28 -16.42 1.71
CA SER A 79 -6.87 -15.11 2.18
C SER A 79 -6.66 -14.13 1.03
N ALA A 80 -6.11 -14.59 -0.09
CA ALA A 80 -5.99 -13.78 -1.30
C ALA A 80 -7.35 -13.39 -1.90
N LEU A 81 -8.33 -14.29 -1.91
CA LEU A 81 -9.68 -14.01 -2.38
C LEU A 81 -10.39 -13.01 -1.48
N ILE A 82 -10.30 -13.18 -0.16
CA ILE A 82 -10.87 -12.21 0.80
C ILE A 82 -10.20 -10.85 0.60
N GLY A 83 -8.86 -10.82 0.52
CA GLY A 83 -8.13 -9.59 0.29
C GLY A 83 -8.47 -8.91 -1.04
N SER A 84 -8.69 -9.68 -2.12
CA SER A 84 -9.04 -9.10 -3.42
C SER A 84 -10.43 -8.45 -3.41
N LEU A 85 -11.37 -8.93 -2.59
CA LEU A 85 -12.65 -8.25 -2.38
C LEU A 85 -12.45 -6.83 -1.81
N PHE A 86 -11.46 -6.64 -0.91
CA PHE A 86 -11.12 -5.29 -0.41
C PHE A 86 -10.50 -4.41 -1.49
N ILE A 87 -9.68 -4.97 -2.38
CA ILE A 87 -9.15 -4.22 -3.54
C ILE A 87 -10.31 -3.76 -4.42
N LEU A 88 -11.22 -4.66 -4.76
CA LEU A 88 -12.38 -4.37 -5.62
C LEU A 88 -13.28 -3.31 -4.98
N ALA A 89 -13.62 -3.47 -3.70
CA ALA A 89 -14.45 -2.51 -2.97
C ALA A 89 -13.78 -1.13 -2.89
N GLY A 90 -12.48 -1.07 -2.57
CA GLY A 90 -11.74 0.20 -2.49
C GLY A 90 -11.60 0.89 -3.84
N THR A 91 -11.31 0.12 -4.89
CA THR A 91 -11.21 0.63 -6.27
C THR A 91 -12.57 1.14 -6.76
N PHE A 92 -13.65 0.40 -6.49
CA PHE A 92 -15.00 0.81 -6.83
C PHE A 92 -15.41 2.11 -6.12
N LEU A 93 -15.07 2.24 -4.82
CA LEU A 93 -15.33 3.46 -4.06
C LEU A 93 -14.60 4.67 -4.66
N ASN A 94 -13.31 4.52 -5.00
CA ASN A 94 -12.54 5.57 -5.65
C ASN A 94 -13.14 5.97 -7.01
N HIS A 95 -13.57 4.99 -7.82
CA HIS A 95 -14.22 5.27 -9.10
C HIS A 95 -15.53 6.05 -8.95
N ILE A 96 -16.34 5.78 -7.93
CA ILE A 96 -17.56 6.57 -7.65
C ILE A 96 -17.21 8.03 -7.39
N VAL A 97 -16.19 8.27 -6.55
CA VAL A 97 -15.75 9.63 -6.22
C VAL A 97 -15.25 10.35 -7.47
N MET A 98 -14.38 9.70 -8.26
CA MET A 98 -13.85 10.28 -9.50
C MET A 98 -14.96 10.58 -10.51
N ALA A 99 -15.86 9.62 -10.76
CA ALA A 99 -16.96 9.79 -11.70
C ALA A 99 -17.90 10.95 -11.31
N ALA A 100 -18.11 11.16 -10.01
CA ALA A 100 -18.93 12.26 -9.51
C ALA A 100 -18.28 13.65 -9.67
N ASN A 101 -16.96 13.70 -9.82
CA ASN A 101 -16.14 14.91 -9.90
C ASN A 101 -15.45 15.07 -11.27
N GLY A 102 -16.08 14.60 -12.35
CA GLY A 102 -15.59 14.84 -13.72
C GLY A 102 -14.40 13.97 -14.14
N GLY A 103 -14.15 12.88 -13.43
CA GLY A 103 -13.03 11.97 -13.69
C GLY A 103 -11.79 12.25 -12.82
N GLU A 104 -11.83 13.28 -11.98
CA GLU A 104 -10.72 13.66 -11.10
C GLU A 104 -10.99 13.26 -9.65
N MET A 105 -9.92 12.93 -8.92
CA MET A 105 -9.95 12.63 -7.50
C MET A 105 -9.66 13.91 -6.70
N PRO A 106 -10.60 14.41 -5.88
CA PRO A 106 -10.34 15.54 -5.01
C PRO A 106 -9.32 15.19 -3.91
N VAL A 107 -8.34 16.07 -3.70
CA VAL A 107 -7.29 15.89 -2.69
C VAL A 107 -7.26 17.07 -1.73
N PHE A 108 -7.13 16.76 -0.44
CA PHE A 108 -7.06 17.73 0.65
C PHE A 108 -5.70 17.64 1.38
N PRO A 109 -4.59 18.05 0.73
CA PRO A 109 -3.27 18.02 1.34
C PRO A 109 -3.16 19.08 2.45
N SER A 110 -2.71 18.65 3.63
CA SER A 110 -2.47 19.47 4.81
C SER A 110 -1.06 19.20 5.36
N LEU A 111 -0.81 18.00 5.87
CA LEU A 111 0.51 17.56 6.32
C LEU A 111 1.52 17.56 5.18
N SER A 112 1.14 17.12 3.99
CA SER A 112 2.03 17.07 2.82
C SER A 112 2.48 18.47 2.39
N TYR A 113 1.69 19.52 2.64
CA TYR A 113 2.14 20.91 2.48
C TYR A 113 3.03 21.35 3.63
N LEU A 114 2.67 20.99 4.87
CA LEU A 114 3.44 21.34 6.06
C LEU A 114 4.86 20.74 6.03
N THR A 115 5.02 19.51 5.55
CA THR A 115 6.33 18.85 5.41
C THR A 115 7.15 19.40 4.25
N GLY A 116 6.54 20.18 3.35
CA GLY A 116 7.16 20.63 2.10
C GLY A 116 7.24 19.55 1.02
N TYR A 117 6.64 18.38 1.24
CA TYR A 117 6.60 17.29 0.25
C TYR A 117 5.82 17.70 -1.01
N LEU A 118 4.65 18.32 -0.83
CA LEU A 118 3.91 18.99 -1.89
C LEU A 118 4.16 20.50 -1.84
N LYS A 119 4.47 21.11 -2.98
CA LYS A 119 4.51 22.57 -3.12
C LYS A 119 3.20 23.08 -3.73
N PRO A 120 2.70 24.27 -3.34
CA PRO A 120 1.58 24.91 -4.03
C PRO A 120 1.87 24.98 -5.53
N ASN A 121 0.87 24.65 -6.37
CA ASN A 121 0.96 24.52 -7.85
C ASN A 121 1.70 23.28 -8.39
N THR A 122 2.08 22.31 -7.55
CA THR A 122 2.63 21.04 -8.06
C THR A 122 1.52 20.16 -8.64
N ILE A 123 0.37 20.11 -7.97
CA ILE A 123 -0.79 19.31 -8.38
C ILE A 123 -1.31 19.76 -9.75
N SER A 124 -1.25 21.05 -10.07
CA SER A 124 -1.62 21.58 -11.39
C SER A 124 -0.55 21.42 -12.47
N LYS A 125 0.71 21.11 -12.10
CA LYS A 125 1.84 20.93 -13.03
C LYS A 125 2.05 19.47 -13.41
N VAL A 126 1.74 18.55 -12.49
CA VAL A 126 1.73 17.12 -12.76
C VAL A 126 0.37 16.82 -13.37
N ASN A 127 0.34 16.53 -14.66
CA ASN A 127 -0.88 16.22 -15.42
C ASN A 127 -1.46 14.87 -14.96
N ASP A 128 -1.99 14.86 -13.74
CA ASP A 128 -2.42 13.70 -12.98
C ASP A 128 -3.94 13.74 -12.77
N ILE A 129 -4.51 12.61 -12.33
CA ILE A 129 -5.95 12.46 -12.08
C ILE A 129 -6.44 13.21 -10.82
N HIS A 130 -5.62 14.07 -10.22
CA HIS A 130 -5.88 14.68 -8.92
C HIS A 130 -6.21 16.17 -9.07
N MET A 131 -7.27 16.62 -8.40
CA MET A 131 -7.65 18.02 -8.31
C MET A 131 -7.62 18.51 -6.86
N ILE A 132 -7.36 19.80 -6.64
CA ILE A 132 -7.47 20.38 -5.29
C ILE A 132 -8.93 20.38 -4.85
N GLY A 133 -9.20 19.77 -3.70
CA GLY A 133 -10.53 19.72 -3.12
C GLY A 133 -11.03 21.09 -2.65
N THR A 134 -12.27 21.43 -3.02
CA THR A 134 -12.96 22.67 -2.61
C THR A 134 -14.27 22.34 -1.88
N SER A 135 -15.07 23.35 -1.53
CA SER A 135 -16.41 23.15 -0.94
C SER A 135 -17.43 22.56 -1.93
N THR A 136 -17.15 22.57 -3.23
CA THR A 136 -18.09 22.14 -4.27
C THR A 136 -17.93 20.68 -4.70
N VAL A 137 -16.93 19.97 -4.16
CA VAL A 137 -16.64 18.58 -4.55
C VAL A 137 -17.66 17.62 -3.96
N LYS A 138 -18.02 16.60 -4.73
CA LYS A 138 -18.94 15.54 -4.30
C LYS A 138 -18.17 14.45 -3.57
N TYR A 139 -18.84 13.83 -2.60
CA TYR A 139 -18.28 12.73 -1.80
C TYR A 139 -16.97 13.08 -1.09
N LYS A 140 -16.83 14.30 -0.58
CA LYS A 140 -15.63 14.81 0.11
C LYS A 140 -15.05 13.80 1.13
N TYR A 141 -15.87 13.21 1.98
CA TYR A 141 -15.40 12.27 3.02
C TYR A 141 -14.88 10.93 2.48
N LEU A 142 -15.13 10.63 1.20
CA LEU A 142 -14.63 9.44 0.51
C LEU A 142 -13.44 9.76 -0.40
N SER A 143 -13.11 11.04 -0.57
CA SER A 143 -11.96 11.51 -1.37
C SER A 143 -10.64 11.41 -0.59
N ASP A 144 -9.53 11.92 -1.16
CA ASP A 144 -8.23 11.85 -0.53
C ASP A 144 -8.14 12.89 0.60
N ILE A 145 -8.50 12.45 1.81
CA ILE A 145 -8.55 13.30 3.02
C ILE A 145 -7.57 12.86 4.11
N ILE A 146 -7.06 11.63 4.05
CA ILE A 146 -6.14 11.10 5.06
C ILE A 146 -4.72 11.41 4.61
N ASP A 147 -4.23 12.59 4.98
CA ASP A 147 -2.87 13.00 4.70
C ASP A 147 -1.90 12.41 5.73
N VAL A 148 -0.89 11.66 5.28
CA VAL A 148 0.17 11.08 6.11
C VAL A 148 1.52 11.81 5.98
N GLY A 149 1.54 12.98 5.30
CA GLY A 149 2.69 13.87 5.16
C GLY A 149 3.54 13.66 3.91
N TYR A 150 3.37 12.54 3.22
CA TYR A 150 4.00 12.21 1.94
C TYR A 150 3.03 11.56 0.94
N SER A 151 1.79 11.32 1.36
CA SER A 151 0.71 10.77 0.56
C SER A 151 -0.61 11.21 1.18
N VAL A 152 -1.61 11.45 0.35
CA VAL A 152 -2.99 11.68 0.79
C VAL A 152 -3.81 10.49 0.33
N LEU A 153 -4.59 9.89 1.23
CA LEU A 153 -5.27 8.62 1.00
C LEU A 153 -6.79 8.78 1.13
N SER A 154 -7.51 8.08 0.29
CA SER A 154 -8.95 7.88 0.45
C SER A 154 -9.28 6.70 1.37
N ILE A 155 -10.55 6.58 1.74
CA ILE A 155 -11.07 5.35 2.37
C ILE A 155 -10.90 4.14 1.44
N GLY A 156 -11.02 4.33 0.12
CA GLY A 156 -10.78 3.29 -0.87
C GLY A 156 -9.33 2.80 -0.86
N ASP A 157 -8.36 3.69 -0.71
CA ASP A 157 -6.95 3.30 -0.56
C ASP A 157 -6.69 2.55 0.75
N ILE A 158 -7.37 2.90 1.84
CA ILE A 158 -7.31 2.13 3.10
C ILE A 158 -7.82 0.71 2.87
N LEU A 159 -8.96 0.53 2.17
CA LEU A 159 -9.46 -0.80 1.83
C LEU A 159 -8.47 -1.58 0.98
N ILE A 160 -7.87 -0.98 -0.06
CA ILE A 160 -6.83 -1.64 -0.87
C ILE A 160 -5.64 -2.06 0.01
N ARG A 161 -5.22 -1.23 0.97
CA ARG A 161 -4.13 -1.55 1.90
C ARG A 161 -4.45 -2.71 2.84
N VAL A 162 -5.72 -3.00 3.13
CA VAL A 162 -6.13 -4.20 3.90
C VAL A 162 -5.69 -5.49 3.21
N PHE A 163 -5.71 -5.55 1.87
CA PHE A 163 -5.15 -6.70 1.13
C PHE A 163 -3.70 -6.96 1.52
N VAL A 164 -2.86 -5.92 1.50
CA VAL A 164 -1.44 -6.02 1.86
C VAL A 164 -1.29 -6.52 3.29
N VAL A 165 -2.10 -5.99 4.22
CA VAL A 165 -2.09 -6.42 5.63
C VAL A 165 -2.39 -7.91 5.75
N ILE A 166 -3.44 -8.39 5.07
CA ILE A 166 -3.85 -9.80 5.09
C ILE A 166 -2.72 -10.68 4.55
N ILE A 167 -2.18 -10.37 3.37
CA ILE A 167 -1.17 -11.23 2.74
C ILE A 167 0.13 -11.28 3.55
N ILE A 168 0.62 -10.15 4.05
CA ILE A 168 1.82 -10.14 4.90
C ILE A 168 1.58 -10.91 6.19
N TYR A 169 0.46 -10.68 6.87
CA TYR A 169 0.13 -11.38 8.11
C TYR A 169 0.10 -12.90 7.93
N VAL A 170 -0.58 -13.39 6.89
CA VAL A 170 -0.69 -14.83 6.62
C VAL A 170 0.66 -15.41 6.19
N THR A 171 1.47 -14.65 5.44
CA THR A 171 2.84 -15.04 5.09
C THR A 171 3.70 -15.20 6.35
N VAL A 172 3.63 -14.27 7.30
CA VAL A 172 4.33 -14.38 8.59
C VAL A 172 3.89 -15.65 9.32
N LYS A 173 2.58 -15.89 9.44
CA LYS A 173 2.04 -17.10 10.06
C LYS A 173 2.62 -18.38 9.43
N LYS A 174 2.57 -18.49 8.10
CA LYS A 174 3.05 -19.67 7.36
C LYS A 174 4.56 -19.90 7.48
N THR A 175 5.34 -18.82 7.51
CA THR A 175 6.79 -18.94 7.72
C THR A 175 7.14 -19.45 9.13
N ASN A 176 6.33 -19.11 10.15
CA ASN A 176 6.50 -19.65 11.50
C ASN A 176 6.13 -21.12 11.56
N GLU A 177 4.97 -21.51 11.02
CA GLU A 177 4.53 -22.93 10.95
C GLU A 177 5.60 -23.80 10.27
N LYS A 178 6.15 -23.35 9.14
CA LYS A 178 7.23 -24.06 8.42
C LYS A 178 8.51 -24.17 9.27
N ASN A 179 8.87 -23.12 10.01
CA ASN A 179 10.05 -23.13 10.85
C ASN A 179 9.91 -24.05 12.06
N GLU A 180 8.73 -24.06 12.71
CA GLU A 180 8.42 -24.97 13.81
C GLU A 180 8.46 -26.44 13.36
N TYR A 181 7.86 -26.74 12.19
CA TYR A 181 7.92 -28.07 11.59
C TYR A 181 9.37 -28.52 11.34
N LYS A 182 10.21 -27.64 10.77
CA LYS A 182 11.62 -27.94 10.53
C LYS A 182 12.39 -28.20 11.83
N GLN A 183 12.12 -27.44 12.88
CA GLN A 183 12.77 -27.64 14.19
C GLN A 183 12.38 -28.98 14.80
N ARG A 184 11.09 -29.34 14.80
CA ARG A 184 10.62 -30.63 15.34
C ARG A 184 11.29 -31.82 14.64
N ASN A 185 11.45 -31.78 13.33
CA ASN A 185 12.08 -32.87 12.56
C ASN A 185 13.61 -32.94 12.69
N ILE A 186 14.28 -31.92 13.24
CA ILE A 186 15.72 -31.98 13.53
C ILE A 186 15.99 -32.69 14.86
N PHE A 187 15.02 -32.65 15.79
CA PHE A 187 15.14 -33.23 17.13
C PHE A 187 14.37 -34.55 17.30
N ALA A 188 13.77 -35.07 16.22
CA ALA A 188 13.13 -36.39 16.17
C ALA A 188 14.06 -37.38 15.46
#